data_AF-A0A9P5NTN1-F1
#
_entry.id   AF-A0A9P5NTN1-F1
#
_cell.length_a   1.000
_cell.length_b   1.000
_cell.length_c   1.000
_cell.angle_alpha   90.00
_cell.angle_beta   90.00
_cell.angle_gamma   90.00
#
_symmetry.space_group_name_H-M   'P 1'
#
loop_
_entity.id
_entity.type
_entity.pdbx_description
1 polymer ?
#
loop_
_entity_poly.entity_id
_entity_poly.type
_entity_poly.pdbx_seq_one_letter_code
_entity_poly.pdbx_strand_id
1 'polypeptide(L)'
;MYNLQRRILRRVAVCRSWRRIVLSTPRLWTKFSFRYCKAKAEGQCQLFCDWLRHSGDLPVSIKLSINSDNDDYYTEANEFPTFSFMLILNAAKECSYRWKSLATIRLPHTLYSLLCG
;
A
#
# COMPACT_ATOMS: atom_id res chain seq x y z
N MET A 1 3.34 -6.38 12.19
CA MET A 1 4.09 -7.16 11.16
C MET A 1 4.64 -6.22 10.08
N TYR A 2 5.79 -5.58 10.33
CA TYR A 2 6.44 -4.58 9.44
C TYR A 2 7.57 -5.18 8.55
N ASN A 3 7.72 -6.50 8.56
CA ASN A 3 8.97 -7.14 8.20
C ASN A 3 9.15 -7.38 6.69
N LEU A 4 8.09 -7.47 5.88
CA LEU A 4 8.25 -7.80 4.45
C LEU A 4 8.71 -6.59 3.62
N GLN A 5 8.11 -5.41 3.88
CA GLN A 5 8.32 -4.17 3.14
C GLN A 5 9.76 -3.65 3.26
N ARG A 6 10.34 -3.69 4.47
CA ARG A 6 11.75 -3.30 4.69
C ARG A 6 12.74 -4.29 4.08
N ARG A 7 12.38 -5.57 3.92
CA ARG A 7 13.29 -6.61 3.42
C ARG A 7 13.58 -6.47 1.93
N ILE A 8 12.60 -6.06 1.13
CA ILE A 8 12.78 -5.81 -0.30
C ILE A 8 13.59 -4.53 -0.51
N LEU A 9 13.23 -3.43 0.18
CA LEU A 9 13.98 -2.16 0.08
C LEU A 9 15.43 -2.29 0.54
N ARG A 10 15.71 -3.04 1.62
CA ARG A 10 17.09 -3.34 2.04
C ARG A 10 17.88 -4.09 0.97
N ARG A 11 17.28 -5.07 0.30
CA ARG A 11 17.97 -5.87 -0.73
C ARG A 11 18.29 -5.08 -1.99
N VAL A 12 17.42 -4.13 -2.37
CA VAL A 12 17.64 -3.20 -3.50
C VAL A 12 18.80 -2.23 -3.23
N ALA A 13 19.18 -2.02 -1.97
CA ALA A 13 20.26 -1.11 -1.58
C ALA A 13 21.67 -1.76 -1.56
N VAL A 14 21.78 -3.10 -1.64
CA VAL A 14 23.07 -3.81 -1.44
C VAL A 14 24.01 -3.67 -2.64
N CYS A 15 23.54 -3.97 -3.86
CA CYS A 15 24.32 -3.77 -5.09
C CYS A 15 23.42 -3.64 -6.32
N ARG A 16 23.99 -3.16 -7.44
CA ARG A 16 23.26 -2.97 -8.72
C ARG A 16 22.66 -4.27 -9.26
N SER A 17 23.33 -5.41 -9.09
CA SER A 17 22.84 -6.72 -9.54
C SER A 17 21.62 -7.18 -8.74
N TRP A 18 21.65 -7.05 -7.42
CA TRP A 18 20.50 -7.37 -6.55
C TRP A 18 19.31 -6.47 -6.84
N ARG A 19 19.54 -5.17 -7.08
CA ARG A 19 18.51 -4.24 -7.53
C ARG A 19 17.84 -4.72 -8.81
N ARG A 20 18.63 -5.11 -9.82
CA ARG A 20 18.10 -5.59 -11.10
C ARG A 20 17.20 -6.80 -10.91
N ILE A 21 17.68 -7.83 -10.19
CA ILE A 21 16.92 -9.06 -9.94
C ILE A 21 15.60 -8.76 -9.22
N VAL A 22 15.65 -7.94 -8.16
CA VAL A 22 14.46 -7.64 -7.37
C VAL A 22 13.43 -6.86 -8.19
N LEU A 23 13.85 -5.83 -8.94
CA LEU A 23 12.96 -5.03 -9.78
C LEU A 23 12.39 -5.83 -10.97
N SER A 24 13.13 -6.82 -11.49
CA SER A 24 12.73 -7.66 -12.62
C SER A 24 11.99 -8.94 -12.24
N THR A 25 11.67 -9.15 -10.96
CA THR A 25 11.00 -10.38 -10.48
C THR A 25 9.61 -10.05 -9.91
N PRO A 26 8.55 -10.02 -10.74
CA PRO A 26 7.21 -9.58 -10.32
C PRO A 26 6.63 -10.33 -9.13
N ARG A 27 6.95 -11.63 -9.00
CA ARG A 27 6.49 -12.48 -7.89
C ARG A 27 6.86 -11.93 -6.51
N LEU A 28 7.97 -11.20 -6.38
CA LEU A 28 8.39 -10.59 -5.11
C LEU A 28 7.47 -9.44 -4.68
N TRP A 29 6.71 -8.87 -5.60
CA TRP A 29 5.83 -7.72 -5.40
C TRP A 29 4.36 -8.13 -5.28
N THR A 30 4.05 -9.43 -5.21
CA THR A 30 2.66 -9.91 -5.12
C THR A 30 2.03 -9.76 -3.74
N LYS A 31 2.84 -9.57 -2.67
CA LYS A 31 2.32 -9.43 -1.30
C LYS A 31 2.74 -8.09 -0.72
N PHE A 32 1.76 -7.25 -0.41
CA PHE A 32 1.99 -5.92 0.09
C PHE A 32 1.22 -5.64 1.37
N SER A 33 1.89 -5.05 2.35
CA SER A 33 1.27 -4.53 3.55
C SER A 33 1.56 -3.05 3.62
N PHE A 34 0.52 -2.24 3.48
CA PHE A 34 0.58 -0.80 3.50
C PHE A 34 0.02 -0.26 4.81
N ARG A 35 0.75 0.69 5.39
CA ARG A 35 0.29 1.47 6.52
C ARG A 35 0.35 2.93 6.15
N TYR A 36 -0.81 3.54 5.94
CA TYR A 36 -0.95 4.94 5.62
C TYR A 36 -0.53 5.82 6.81
N CYS A 37 0.26 6.85 6.53
CA CYS A 37 0.73 7.86 7.48
C CYS A 37 0.65 9.23 6.80
N LYS A 38 -0.18 10.14 7.32
CA LYS A 38 -0.41 11.49 6.74
C LYS A 38 0.88 12.26 6.51
N ALA A 39 1.81 12.21 7.46
CA ALA A 39 3.12 12.86 7.36
C ALA A 39 4.03 12.33 6.24
N LYS A 40 3.71 11.17 5.64
CA LYS A 40 4.49 10.53 4.56
C LYS A 40 3.63 10.25 3.32
N ALA A 41 2.45 10.86 3.23
CA ALA A 41 1.41 10.45 2.31
C ALA A 41 1.85 10.45 0.83
N GLU A 42 2.58 11.47 0.40
CA GLU A 42 3.06 11.59 -0.98
C GLU A 42 4.05 10.48 -1.36
N GLY A 43 5.12 10.31 -0.58
CA GLY A 43 6.10 9.24 -0.81
C GLY A 43 5.50 7.84 -0.66
N GLN A 44 4.50 7.69 0.19
CA GLN A 44 3.77 6.43 0.33
C GLN A 44 2.86 6.14 -0.88
N CYS A 45 2.24 7.15 -1.48
CA CYS A 45 1.45 7.00 -2.69
C CYS A 45 2.34 6.54 -3.85
N GLN A 46 3.49 7.19 -4.05
CA GLN A 46 4.44 6.76 -5.09
C GLN A 46 4.90 5.32 -4.89
N LEU A 47 5.26 4.96 -3.65
CA LEU A 47 5.70 3.61 -3.31
C LEU A 47 4.60 2.56 -3.55
N PHE A 48 3.33 2.92 -3.29
CA PHE A 48 2.19 2.05 -3.57
C PHE A 48 2.04 1.80 -5.08
N CYS A 49 2.09 2.85 -5.89
CA CYS A 49 2.00 2.76 -7.35
C CYS A 49 3.17 1.95 -7.95
N ASP A 50 4.40 2.21 -7.51
CA ASP A 50 5.59 1.47 -7.95
C ASP A 50 5.45 -0.02 -7.62
N TRP A 51 4.90 -0.34 -6.44
CA TRP A 51 4.67 -1.70 -6.03
C TRP A 51 3.69 -2.43 -6.95
N LEU A 52 2.55 -1.79 -7.26
CA LEU A 52 1.59 -2.33 -8.22
C LEU A 52 2.22 -2.54 -9.59
N ARG A 53 3.00 -1.56 -10.08
CA ARG A 53 3.71 -1.65 -11.35
C ARG A 53 4.67 -2.84 -11.40
N HIS A 54 5.47 -3.04 -10.37
CA HIS A 54 6.44 -4.14 -10.33
C HIS A 54 5.79 -5.52 -10.25
N SER A 55 4.59 -5.62 -9.68
CA SER A 55 3.87 -6.90 -9.64
C SER A 55 3.30 -7.35 -10.99
N GLY A 56 3.32 -6.49 -12.02
CA GLY A 56 2.80 -6.80 -13.37
C GLY A 56 1.32 -7.16 -13.32
N ASP A 57 0.94 -8.24 -14.01
CA ASP A 57 -0.44 -8.76 -14.03
C ASP A 57 -0.68 -9.89 -13.03
N LEU A 58 0.31 -10.21 -12.17
CA LEU A 58 0.19 -11.33 -11.24
C LEU A 58 -0.87 -11.07 -10.17
N PRO A 59 -1.54 -12.11 -9.62
CA PRO A 59 -2.46 -11.90 -8.53
C PRO A 59 -1.80 -11.28 -7.29
N VAL A 60 -2.41 -10.22 -6.73
CA VAL A 60 -1.85 -9.46 -5.59
C VAL A 60 -2.64 -9.65 -4.31
N SER A 61 -1.93 -9.73 -3.19
CA SER A 61 -2.47 -9.72 -1.84
C SER A 61 -2.13 -8.39 -1.17
N ILE A 62 -3.13 -7.54 -0.94
CA ILE A 62 -2.97 -6.20 -0.39
C ILE A 62 -3.54 -6.16 1.03
N LYS A 63 -2.76 -5.63 1.96
CA LYS A 63 -3.21 -5.30 3.31
C LYS A 63 -3.11 -3.79 3.54
N LEU A 64 -4.23 -3.09 3.69
CA LEU A 64 -4.28 -1.65 3.93
C LEU A 64 -4.59 -1.37 5.40
N SER A 65 -3.90 -0.40 6.00
CA SER A 65 -4.14 0.05 7.37
C SER A 65 -3.85 1.53 7.51
N ILE A 66 -4.53 2.21 8.44
CA ILE A 66 -4.28 3.62 8.79
C ILE A 66 -3.50 3.66 10.10
N ASN A 67 -2.40 4.42 10.15
CA ASN A 67 -1.64 4.61 11.38
C ASN A 67 -2.41 5.54 12.32
N SER A 68 -2.77 5.03 13.51
CA SER A 68 -3.44 5.82 14.54
C SER A 68 -2.48 6.32 15.62
N ASP A 69 -1.18 6.04 15.52
CA ASP A 69 -0.19 6.24 16.60
C ASP A 69 0.05 7.73 16.99
N ASN A 70 -0.72 8.68 16.45
CA ASN A 70 -0.91 9.98 17.06
C ASN A 70 -2.29 9.96 17.74
N ASP A 71 -2.32 9.63 19.03
CA ASP A 71 -3.54 9.57 19.87
C ASP A 71 -4.32 10.90 19.91
N ASP A 72 -3.77 11.99 19.38
CA ASP A 72 -4.46 13.29 19.27
C ASP A 72 -5.40 13.42 18.05
N TYR A 73 -5.54 12.38 17.22
CA TYR A 73 -6.27 12.48 15.95
C TYR A 73 -7.73 12.00 15.98
N TYR A 74 -8.24 11.53 17.13
CA TYR A 74 -9.63 11.10 17.29
C TYR A 74 -10.52 12.14 17.99
N THR A 75 -10.29 13.43 17.76
CA THR A 75 -11.41 14.39 17.89
C THR A 75 -12.24 14.32 16.61
N GLU A 76 -13.55 14.11 16.77
CA GLU A 76 -14.59 13.94 15.74
C GLU A 76 -14.62 15.04 14.63
N ALA A 77 -13.80 16.08 14.77
CA ALA A 77 -13.67 17.21 13.84
C ALA A 77 -12.49 17.14 12.85
N ASN A 78 -11.56 16.16 12.92
CA ASN A 78 -10.38 16.14 12.03
C ASN A 78 -10.45 15.11 10.89
N GLU A 79 -11.02 15.57 9.78
CA GLU A 79 -10.80 15.16 8.38
C GLU A 79 -10.49 13.68 8.10
N PHE A 80 -11.57 12.97 7.77
CA PHE A 80 -11.63 11.86 6.82
C PHE A 80 -10.75 12.08 5.57
N PRO A 81 -10.40 11.02 4.83
CA PRO A 81 -9.06 10.87 4.28
C PRO A 81 -8.59 11.99 3.37
N THR A 82 -7.34 12.42 3.57
CA THR A 82 -6.65 13.29 2.62
C THR A 82 -6.69 12.70 1.20
N PHE A 83 -6.67 13.57 0.19
CA PHE A 83 -6.60 13.22 -1.23
C PHE A 83 -5.61 12.08 -1.54
N SER A 84 -4.42 12.06 -0.91
CA SER A 84 -3.43 10.99 -1.10
C SER A 84 -3.91 9.59 -0.71
N PHE A 85 -4.71 9.47 0.36
CA PHE A 85 -5.26 8.16 0.74
C PHE A 85 -6.33 7.70 -0.27
N MET A 86 -7.12 8.64 -0.79
CA MET A 86 -8.08 8.35 -1.87
C MET A 86 -7.35 7.89 -3.13
N LEU A 87 -6.21 8.48 -3.48
CA LEU A 87 -5.39 8.00 -4.60
C LEU A 87 -4.92 6.55 -4.40
N ILE A 88 -4.48 6.20 -3.19
CA ILE A 88 -4.07 4.83 -2.87
C ILE A 88 -5.25 3.86 -2.97
N LEU A 89 -6.43 4.23 -2.47
CA LEU A 89 -7.64 3.42 -2.57
C LEU A 89 -8.06 3.23 -4.03
N ASN A 90 -8.02 4.29 -4.85
CA ASN A 90 -8.34 4.22 -6.27
C ASN A 90 -7.34 3.34 -7.03
N ALA A 91 -6.04 3.51 -6.81
CA ALA A 91 -5.01 2.67 -7.42
C ALA A 91 -5.17 1.19 -6.99
N ALA A 92 -5.56 0.95 -5.74
CA ALA A 92 -5.90 -0.39 -5.28
C ALA A 92 -7.11 -0.90 -6.09
N LYS A 93 -8.20 -0.13 -6.16
CA LYS A 93 -9.42 -0.49 -6.87
C LYS A 93 -9.17 -0.80 -8.35
N GLU A 94 -8.35 0.00 -9.04
CA GLU A 94 -8.01 -0.21 -10.46
C GLU A 94 -7.34 -1.58 -10.71
N CYS A 95 -6.68 -2.15 -9.71
CA CYS A 95 -6.10 -3.49 -9.79
C CYS A 95 -6.96 -4.58 -9.14
N SER A 96 -8.23 -4.31 -8.82
CA SER A 96 -9.14 -5.24 -8.15
C SER A 96 -9.36 -6.54 -8.92
N TYR A 97 -9.34 -6.49 -10.26
CA TYR A 97 -9.51 -7.64 -11.15
C TYR A 97 -8.49 -8.77 -10.92
N ARG A 98 -7.33 -8.45 -10.33
CA ARG A 98 -6.27 -9.42 -10.01
C ARG A 98 -6.00 -9.52 -8.51
N TRP A 99 -6.91 -9.07 -7.65
CA TRP A 99 -6.75 -9.28 -6.22
C TRP A 99 -6.90 -10.75 -5.88
N LYS A 100 -5.85 -11.33 -5.28
CA LYS A 100 -5.90 -12.62 -4.62
C LYS A 100 -6.49 -12.50 -3.21
N SER A 101 -6.20 -11.41 -2.52
CA SER A 101 -6.80 -11.11 -1.22
C SER A 101 -6.66 -9.63 -0.88
N LEU A 102 -7.72 -9.04 -0.33
CA LEU A 102 -7.69 -7.70 0.25
C LEU A 102 -8.00 -7.79 1.74
N ALA A 103 -7.18 -7.15 2.57
CA ALA A 103 -7.45 -7.00 4.00
C ALA A 103 -7.33 -5.54 4.42
N THR A 104 -8.37 -4.98 5.00
CA THR A 104 -8.40 -3.60 5.50
C THR A 104 -8.46 -3.62 7.02
N ILE A 105 -7.57 -2.89 7.69
CA ILE A 105 -7.55 -2.77 9.14
C ILE A 105 -7.78 -1.31 9.51
N ARG A 106 -8.79 -1.05 10.34
CA ARG A 106 -9.17 0.32 10.76
C ARG A 106 -9.50 1.24 9.58
N LEU A 107 -10.05 0.67 8.50
CA LEU A 107 -10.65 1.46 7.43
C LEU A 107 -12.07 1.84 7.86
N PRO A 108 -12.49 3.11 7.76
CA PRO A 108 -13.88 3.50 7.99
C PRO A 108 -14.86 2.76 7.08
N HIS A 109 -16.04 2.40 7.60
CA HIS A 109 -17.08 1.65 6.87
C HIS A 109 -17.51 2.32 5.56
N THR A 110 -17.52 3.65 5.51
CA THR A 110 -17.87 4.44 4.32
C THR A 110 -16.92 4.25 3.15
N LEU A 111 -15.67 3.81 3.40
CA LEU A 111 -14.66 3.62 2.35
C LEU A 111 -14.63 2.20 1.79
N TYR A 112 -15.33 1.24 2.41
CA TYR A 112 -15.41 -0.11 1.87
C TYR A 112 -16.17 -0.14 0.55
N SER A 113 -17.20 0.70 0.41
CA SER A 113 -17.99 0.81 -0.82
C SER A 113 -17.15 1.20 -2.03
N LEU A 114 -16.08 2.00 -1.84
CA LEU A 114 -15.15 2.37 -2.91
C LEU A 114 -14.39 1.16 -3.46
N LEU A 115 -14.11 0.16 -2.63
CA LEU A 115 -13.37 -1.04 -3.01
C LEU A 115 -14.26 -2.18 -3.53
N CYS A 116 -15.58 -2.09 -3.32
CA CYS A 116 -16.56 -3.14 -3.65
C CYS A 116 -17.35 -2.89 -4.94
N GLY A 117 -16.91 -1.95 -5.79
CA GLY A 117 -17.60 -1.61 -7.05
C GLY A 117 -16.76 -1.87 -8.28
#